data_AF-J2VRD7-F1
#
_entry.id   AF-J2VRD7-F1
#
_cell.length_a   1.000
_cell.length_b   1.000
_cell.length_c   1.000
_cell.angle_alpha   90.00
_cell.angle_beta   90.00
_cell.angle_gamma   90.00
#
_symmetry.space_group_name_H-M   'P 1'
#
loop_
_entity.id
_entity.type
_entity.pdbx_description
1 polymer ?
#
loop_
_entity_poly.entity_id
_entity_poly.type
_entity_poly.pdbx_seq_one_letter_code
_entity_poly.pdbx_strand_id
1 'polypeptide(L)'
;MAAAAAISPSRLHEWFQAETSTSPRAWLAEVRVRHACDLLRQSTLPLAELAMRCGYTDQSALTHAMRRLRATTPGAYRRQHAQDERPKQP
;
A
#
# COMPACT_ATOMS: atom_id res chain seq x y z
N MET A 1 -17.11 -15.04 -7.29
CA MET A 1 -15.89 -14.29 -7.67
C MET A 1 -15.90 -12.93 -6.98
N ALA A 2 -15.59 -12.88 -5.68
CA ALA A 2 -15.55 -11.64 -4.90
C ALA A 2 -14.40 -11.71 -3.90
N ALA A 3 -13.19 -11.36 -4.33
CA ALA A 3 -11.98 -11.46 -3.51
C ALA A 3 -10.99 -10.32 -3.83
N ALA A 4 -11.49 -9.12 -4.09
CA ALA A 4 -10.65 -7.93 -4.23
C ALA A 4 -11.10 -6.88 -3.22
N ALA A 5 -10.36 -6.80 -2.11
CA ALA A 5 -10.18 -5.62 -1.28
C ALA A 5 -11.47 -4.94 -0.77
N ALA A 6 -12.16 -5.60 0.16
CA ALA A 6 -13.24 -5.01 0.96
C ALA A 6 -12.73 -4.01 2.03
N ILE A 7 -11.94 -3.01 1.64
CA ILE A 7 -11.70 -1.83 2.49
C ILE A 7 -12.57 -0.70 1.95
N SER A 8 -13.90 -0.83 2.14
CA SER A 8 -14.81 0.27 1.88
C SER A 8 -14.47 1.43 2.82
N PRO A 9 -14.20 2.64 2.30
CA PRO A 9 -13.93 3.85 3.10
C PRO A 9 -14.99 4.13 4.16
N SER A 10 -16.23 3.69 3.93
CA SER A 10 -17.36 3.88 4.83
C SER A 10 -17.22 3.10 6.15
N ARG A 11 -16.77 1.84 6.10
CA ARG A 11 -16.60 1.01 7.31
C ARG A 11 -15.46 1.51 8.20
N LEU A 12 -14.57 2.30 7.59
CA LEU A 12 -13.45 2.95 8.24
C LEU A 12 -13.87 4.14 9.08
N HIS A 13 -14.75 4.97 8.54
CA HIS A 13 -15.18 6.21 9.16
C HIS A 13 -15.96 5.93 10.46
N GLU A 14 -16.76 4.86 10.48
CA GLU A 14 -17.56 4.45 11.64
C GLU A 14 -16.71 3.92 12.80
N TRP A 15 -15.65 3.16 12.51
CA TRP A 15 -14.73 2.66 13.56
C TRP A 15 -13.80 3.74 14.11
N PHE A 16 -13.57 4.82 13.35
CA PHE A 16 -12.55 5.82 13.68
C PHE A 16 -12.99 6.87 14.69
N GLN A 17 -14.30 7.13 14.79
CA GLN A 17 -14.86 8.11 15.72
C GLN A 17 -14.84 7.63 17.18
N ALA A 18 -14.57 6.34 17.43
CA ALA A 18 -14.69 5.75 18.76
C ALA A 18 -13.39 5.73 19.59
N GLU A 19 -12.20 5.55 18.98
CA GLU A 19 -11.09 4.96 19.78
C GLU A 19 -9.67 5.54 19.55
N THR A 20 -9.41 6.47 18.62
CA THR A 20 -8.00 6.73 18.22
C THR A 20 -7.55 8.19 18.25
N SER A 21 -6.57 8.48 19.11
CA SER A 21 -5.81 9.74 19.19
C SER A 21 -4.93 10.04 17.96
N THR A 22 -5.15 9.35 16.84
CA THR A 22 -4.42 9.50 15.57
C THR A 22 -5.38 10.03 14.53
N SER A 23 -5.00 10.98 13.67
CA SER A 23 -5.92 11.51 12.64
C SER A 23 -6.40 10.41 11.67
N PRO A 24 -7.70 10.38 11.29
CA PRO A 24 -8.24 9.41 10.32
C PRO A 24 -7.45 9.33 9.01
N ARG A 25 -6.88 10.48 8.61
CA ARG A 25 -6.07 10.60 7.40
C ARG A 25 -4.73 9.85 7.51
N ALA A 26 -4.09 9.89 8.68
CA ALA A 26 -2.81 9.22 8.91
C ALA A 26 -2.98 7.70 8.94
N TRP A 27 -4.03 7.23 9.61
CA TRP A 27 -4.36 5.81 9.63
C TRP A 27 -4.74 5.28 8.24
N LEU A 28 -5.51 6.05 7.46
CA LEU A 28 -5.87 5.66 6.09
C LEU A 28 -4.62 5.57 5.21
N ALA A 29 -3.66 6.49 5.37
CA ALA A 29 -2.41 6.43 4.65
C ALA A 29 -1.60 5.17 4.99
N GLU A 30 -1.57 4.77 6.27
CA GLU A 30 -0.92 3.55 6.74
C GLU A 30 -1.53 2.29 6.10
N VAL A 31 -2.85 2.20 6.08
CA VAL A 31 -3.56 1.06 5.46
C VAL A 31 -3.34 1.01 3.95
N ARG A 32 -3.39 2.14 3.26
CA ARG A 32 -3.13 2.21 1.81
C ARG A 32 -1.70 1.80 1.48
N VAL A 33 -0.71 2.27 2.24
CA VAL A 33 0.70 1.87 2.03
C VAL A 33 0.91 0.39 2.33
N ARG A 34 0.27 -0.16 3.37
CA ARG A 34 0.32 -1.60 3.63
C ARG A 34 -0.22 -2.42 2.46
N HIS A 35 -1.38 -2.04 1.93
CA HIS A 35 -1.96 -2.69 0.75
C HIS A 35 -1.05 -2.55 -0.49
N ALA A 36 -0.42 -1.39 -0.68
CA ALA A 36 0.55 -1.19 -1.75
C ALA A 36 1.75 -2.14 -1.62
N CYS A 37 2.29 -2.34 -0.41
CA CYS A 37 3.36 -3.31 -0.16
C CYS A 37 2.95 -4.75 -0.54
N ASP A 38 1.72 -5.16 -0.23
CA ASP A 38 1.21 -6.49 -0.58
C ASP A 38 1.12 -6.67 -2.11
N LEU A 39 0.58 -5.67 -2.82
CA LEU A 39 0.49 -5.69 -4.29
C LEU A 39 1.85 -5.59 -4.97
N LEU A 40 2.83 -4.91 -4.37
CA LEU A 40 4.19 -4.80 -4.90
C LEU A 40 4.94 -6.13 -4.81
N ARG A 41 4.62 -6.98 -3.82
CA ARG A 41 5.18 -8.33 -3.69
C ARG A 41 4.51 -9.32 -4.64
N GLN A 42 3.19 -9.21 -4.81
CA GLN A 42 2.41 -10.21 -5.54
C GLN A 42 2.23 -9.91 -7.02
N SER A 43 2.53 -8.69 -7.48
CA SER A 43 2.26 -8.27 -8.86
C SER A 43 3.40 -7.50 -9.50
N THR A 44 3.47 -7.65 -10.83
CA THR A 44 4.37 -6.89 -11.71
C THR A 44 3.68 -5.69 -12.36
N LEU A 45 2.49 -5.31 -11.88
CA LEU A 45 1.69 -4.23 -12.45
C LEU A 45 2.50 -2.92 -12.53
N PRO A 46 2.24 -2.06 -13.54
CA PRO A 46 2.81 -0.72 -13.58
C PRO A 46 2.55 0.04 -12.27
N LEU A 47 3.54 0.80 -11.78
CA LEU A 47 3.42 1.51 -10.50
C LEU A 47 2.27 2.54 -10.50
N ALA A 48 1.97 3.13 -11.65
CA ALA A 48 0.81 4.02 -11.84
C ALA A 48 -0.52 3.30 -11.62
N GLU A 49 -0.68 2.09 -12.18
CA GLU A 49 -1.89 1.28 -11.99
C GLU A 49 -2.04 0.81 -10.54
N LEU A 50 -0.92 0.43 -9.89
CA LEU A 50 -0.92 0.06 -8.48
C LEU A 50 -1.32 1.24 -7.58
N ALA A 51 -0.87 2.45 -7.90
CA ALA A 51 -1.25 3.66 -7.18
C ALA A 51 -2.77 3.90 -7.21
N MET A 52 -3.39 3.77 -8.39
CA MET A 52 -4.84 3.89 -8.55
C MET A 52 -5.59 2.83 -7.71
N ARG A 53 -5.13 1.58 -7.74
CA ARG A 53 -5.72 0.48 -6.94
C ARG A 53 -5.59 0.69 -5.43
N CYS A 54 -4.56 1.41 -5.00
CA CYS A 54 -4.34 1.76 -3.59
C CYS A 54 -5.06 3.08 -3.18
N GLY A 55 -5.81 3.71 -4.10
CA GLY A 55 -6.55 4.94 -3.84
C GLY A 55 -5.69 6.22 -3.85
N TYR A 56 -4.56 6.20 -4.58
CA TYR A 56 -3.76 7.38 -4.89
C TYR A 56 -4.12 7.92 -6.28
N THR A 57 -3.92 9.22 -6.49
CA THR A 57 -4.20 9.90 -7.76
C THR A 57 -3.22 9.53 -8.86
N ASP A 58 -2.00 9.18 -8.49
CA ASP A 58 -0.90 8.90 -9.40
C ASP A 58 0.26 8.19 -8.67
N GLN A 59 1.25 7.76 -9.44
CA GLN A 59 2.47 7.11 -8.93
C GLN A 59 3.28 8.00 -7.98
N SER A 60 3.30 9.32 -8.19
CA SER A 60 4.06 10.26 -7.35
C SER A 60 3.44 10.34 -5.97
N ALA A 61 2.11 10.43 -5.85
CA ALA A 61 1.38 10.40 -4.59
C ALA A 61 1.64 9.13 -3.78
N LEU A 62 1.62 7.96 -4.44
CA LEU A 62 2.02 6.70 -3.82
C LEU A 62 3.48 6.73 -3.36
N THR A 63 4.38 7.28 -4.17
CA THR A 63 5.82 7.39 -3.85
C THR A 63 6.06 8.28 -2.63
N HIS A 64 5.38 9.42 -2.53
CA HIS A 64 5.45 10.29 -1.37
C HIS A 64 4.94 9.60 -0.10
N ALA A 65 3.82 8.88 -0.19
CA ALA A 65 3.28 8.14 0.94
C ALA A 65 4.20 7.01 1.42
N MET A 66 4.75 6.21 0.49
CA MET A 66 5.71 5.15 0.83
C MET A 66 7.02 5.69 1.40
N ARG A 67 7.55 6.79 0.86
CA ARG A 67 8.74 7.43 1.44
C ARG A 67 8.49 7.88 2.88
N ARG A 68 7.33 8.48 3.13
CA ARG A 68 6.95 8.95 4.47
C ARG A 68 6.74 7.81 5.47
N LEU A 69 6.13 6.70 5.06
CA LEU A 69 5.69 5.64 5.97
C LEU A 69 6.59 4.40 5.98
N ARG A 70 7.44 4.21 4.98
CA ARG A 70 8.31 3.04 4.81
C ARG A 70 9.76 3.40 4.48
N ALA A 71 10.09 4.69 4.44
CA ALA A 71 11.44 5.19 4.11
C ALA A 71 12.00 4.65 2.76
N THR A 72 11.12 4.22 1.85
CA THR A 72 11.52 3.63 0.56
C THR A 72 10.54 4.01 -0.55
N THR A 73 10.92 3.73 -1.81
CA THR A 73 10.05 3.96 -2.98
C THR A 73 9.38 2.66 -3.42
N PRO A 74 8.21 2.71 -4.07
CA PRO A 74 7.53 1.51 -4.58
C PRO A 74 8.41 0.63 -5.46
N GLY A 75 9.18 1.26 -6.35
CA GLY A 75 10.09 0.55 -7.26
C GLY A 75 11.29 -0.08 -6.54
N ALA A 76 11.87 0.60 -5.54
CA ALA A 76 12.93 0.03 -4.72
C ALA A 76 12.42 -1.15 -3.88
N TYR A 77 11.25 -1.00 -3.26
CA TYR A 77 10.58 -2.05 -2.49
C TYR A 77 10.32 -3.31 -3.34
N ARG A 78 9.80 -3.13 -4.56
CA ARG A 78 9.60 -4.22 -5.51
C ARG A 78 10.90 -4.93 -5.88
N ARG A 79 11.98 -4.17 -6.13
CA ARG A 79 13.28 -4.75 -6.47
C ARG A 79 13.89 -5.53 -5.30
N GLN A 80 13.79 -5.01 -4.07
CA GLN A 80 14.28 -5.70 -2.87
C GLN A 80 13.59 -7.05 -2.72
N HIS A 81 12.27 -7.09 -2.78
CA HIS A 81 11.53 -8.34 -2.65
C HIS A 81 11.68 -9.30 -3.84
N ALA A 82 11.87 -8.78 -5.07
CA ALA A 82 12.20 -9.63 -6.21
C ALA A 82 13.60 -10.25 -6.12
N GLN A 83 14.52 -9.66 -5.35
CA GLN A 83 15.84 -10.22 -5.06
C GLN A 83 15.78 -11.22 -3.90
N ASP A 84 14.93 -10.97 -2.90
CA ASP A 84 14.71 -11.88 -1.77
C ASP A 84 14.02 -13.21 -2.17
N GLU A 85 13.20 -13.20 -3.23
CA GLU A 85 12.62 -14.42 -3.83
C GLU A 85 13.61 -15.18 -4.75
N ARG A 86 14.84 -14.67 -4.97
CA ARG A 86 15.88 -15.46 -5.64
C ARG A 86 16.23 -16.64 -4.73
N PRO A 87 16.09 -17.90 -5.19
CA PRO A 87 16.13 -19.06 -4.31
C PRO A 87 17.48 -19.16 -3.61
N LYS A 88 17.41 -19.27 -2.28
CA LYS A 88 18.45 -19.89 -1.47
C LYS A 88 18.46 -21.38 -1.83
N GLN A 89 19.32 -21.75 -2.78
CA GLN A 89 19.80 -23.12 -3.03
C GLN A 89 21.32 -23.03 -3.11
N PRO A 90 22.10 -24.03 -2.65
CA PRO A 90 21.76 -25.45 -2.47
C PRO A 90 21.30 -25.86 -1.07
#